data_AF-V2WI11-F1
#
_entry.id   AF-V2WI11-F1
#
_cell.length_a   1.000
_cell.length_b   1.000
_cell.length_c   1.000
_cell.angle_alpha   90.00
_cell.angle_beta   90.00
_cell.angle_gamma   90.00
#
_symmetry.space_group_name_H-M   'P 1'
#
loop_
_entity.id
_entity.type
_entity.pdbx_description
1 polymer ?
#
loop_
_entity_poly.entity_id
_entity_poly.type
_entity_poly.pdbx_seq_one_letter_code
_entity_poly.pdbx_strand_id
1 'polypeptide(L)'
;MQFQGSGFVVPYGKKKYKPVAKKVKPIKAMLPSKFQIEQNIMENPLEGMPELPTNPPKYMLGVCYTEEQKKVIDENHPEGFLLPEEQKLLHCLLKLQEMAFAWEESEAGIFREDFFPQESLTNLYRS
;
A
#
# COMPACT_ATOMS: atom_id res chain seq x y z
N MET A 1 -40.73 -9.22 -67.50
CA MET A 1 -40.83 -9.38 -66.02
C MET A 1 -39.41 -9.39 -65.49
N GLN A 2 -38.91 -8.25 -65.03
CA GLN A 2 -37.55 -8.13 -64.50
C GLN A 2 -37.65 -7.80 -63.01
N PHE A 3 -37.17 -8.71 -62.18
CA PHE A 3 -36.99 -8.49 -60.74
C PHE A 3 -35.64 -7.81 -60.54
N GLN A 4 -35.65 -6.57 -60.04
CA GLN A 4 -34.45 -5.94 -59.50
C GLN A 4 -34.52 -5.98 -57.98
N GLY A 5 -33.70 -6.84 -57.38
CA GLY A 5 -33.42 -6.78 -55.96
C GLY A 5 -32.48 -5.61 -55.68
N SER A 6 -32.94 -4.63 -54.89
CA SER A 6 -32.08 -3.68 -54.22
C SER A 6 -32.22 -3.87 -52.71
N GLY A 7 -31.37 -4.74 -52.16
CA GLY A 7 -31.22 -4.86 -50.71
C GLY A 7 -30.64 -3.56 -50.16
N PHE A 8 -31.41 -2.86 -49.33
CA PHE A 8 -30.96 -1.67 -48.62
C PHE A 8 -30.04 -2.10 -47.47
N VAL A 9 -28.73 -2.00 -47.66
CA VAL A 9 -27.76 -2.16 -46.57
C VAL A 9 -27.81 -0.90 -45.71
N VAL A 10 -28.28 -1.01 -44.47
CA VAL A 10 -28.21 0.10 -43.50
C VAL A 10 -26.74 0.27 -43.11
N PRO A 11 -26.08 1.38 -43.46
CA PRO A 11 -24.72 1.61 -43.01
C PRO A 11 -24.76 1.74 -41.49
N TYR A 12 -23.94 0.95 -40.78
CA TYR A 12 -23.70 1.14 -39.35
C TYR A 12 -23.15 2.57 -39.16
N GLY A 13 -24.06 3.50 -38.86
CA GLY A 13 -23.79 4.93 -38.83
C GLY A 13 -22.71 5.26 -37.81
N LYS A 14 -21.77 6.11 -38.23
CA LYS A 14 -20.71 6.71 -37.41
C LYS A 14 -21.35 7.34 -36.17
N LYS A 15 -21.21 6.70 -35.00
CA LYS A 15 -21.67 7.27 -33.72
C LYS A 15 -20.91 8.59 -33.51
N LYS A 16 -21.60 9.72 -33.63
CA LYS A 16 -21.02 11.04 -33.33
C LYS A 16 -20.54 11.04 -31.87
N TYR A 17 -19.29 11.42 -31.63
CA TYR A 17 -18.70 11.49 -30.30
C TYR A 17 -19.54 12.40 -29.39
N LYS A 18 -19.83 11.95 -28.16
CA LYS A 18 -20.68 12.73 -27.23
C LYS A 18 -19.95 14.02 -26.83
N PRO A 19 -20.58 15.20 -27.00
CA PRO A 19 -19.95 16.46 -26.67
C PRO A 19 -19.66 16.54 -25.17
N VAL A 20 -18.50 17.10 -24.81
CA VAL A 20 -18.00 17.12 -23.43
C VAL A 20 -18.96 17.83 -22.48
N ALA A 21 -19.69 18.84 -22.96
CA ALA A 21 -20.70 19.59 -22.21
C ALA A 21 -21.91 18.74 -21.78
N LYS A 22 -22.13 17.58 -22.42
CA LYS A 22 -23.19 16.62 -22.05
C LYS A 22 -22.67 15.48 -21.16
N LYS A 23 -21.41 15.51 -20.71
CA LYS A 23 -20.89 14.52 -19.77
C LYS A 23 -21.43 14.84 -18.37
N VAL A 24 -22.25 13.95 -17.85
CA VAL A 24 -22.63 13.95 -16.44
C VAL A 24 -21.49 13.31 -15.65
N LYS A 25 -20.94 14.03 -14.67
CA LYS A 25 -20.02 13.44 -13.69
C LYS A 25 -20.87 12.86 -12.57
N PRO A 26 -20.86 11.53 -12.36
CA PRO A 26 -21.57 10.96 -11.22
C PRO A 26 -21.00 11.54 -9.94
N ILE A 27 -21.88 11.91 -9.02
CA ILE A 27 -21.48 12.31 -7.67
C ILE A 27 -20.93 11.05 -7.01
N LYS A 28 -19.72 11.14 -6.44
CA LYS A 28 -19.13 10.02 -5.72
C LYS A 28 -20.04 9.67 -4.55
N ALA A 29 -20.66 8.49 -4.61
CA ALA A 29 -21.40 7.94 -3.48
C ALA A 29 -20.41 7.65 -2.34
N MET A 30 -20.89 7.70 -1.09
CA MET A 30 -20.11 7.25 0.06
C MET A 30 -19.83 5.75 -0.09
N LEU A 31 -18.61 5.32 0.26
CA LEU A 31 -18.24 3.91 0.26
C LEU A 31 -19.15 3.15 1.26
N PRO A 32 -19.95 2.18 0.81
CA PRO A 32 -20.82 1.41 1.70
C PRO A 32 -20.03 0.78 2.85
N SER A 33 -20.62 0.74 4.06
CA SER A 33 -19.97 0.22 5.27
C SER A 33 -19.34 -1.16 5.09
N LYS A 34 -20.01 -2.05 4.34
CA LYS A 34 -19.54 -3.41 3.97
C LYS A 34 -18.22 -3.47 3.16
N PHE A 35 -17.70 -2.32 2.74
CA PHE A 35 -16.41 -2.21 2.05
C PHE A 35 -15.41 -1.38 2.86
N GLN A 36 -15.78 -0.95 4.06
CA GLN A 36 -14.89 -0.26 4.98
C GLN A 36 -14.16 -1.32 5.79
N ILE A 37 -12.85 -1.16 5.94
CA ILE A 37 -12.04 -2.03 6.78
C ILE A 37 -12.18 -1.49 8.21
N GLU A 38 -12.78 -2.27 9.09
CA GLU A 38 -12.82 -1.95 10.53
C GLU A 38 -11.45 -2.24 11.16
N GLN A 39 -10.89 -1.24 11.84
CA GLN A 39 -9.63 -1.39 12.58
C GLN A 39 -9.95 -1.55 14.07
N ASN A 40 -9.64 -2.71 14.63
CA ASN A 40 -9.86 -2.99 16.05
C ASN A 40 -8.53 -3.04 16.81
N ILE A 41 -7.86 -1.89 16.92
CA ILE A 41 -6.59 -1.78 17.67
C ILE A 41 -6.95 -1.64 19.15
N MET A 42 -7.00 -2.77 19.86
CA MET A 42 -7.37 -2.82 21.28
C MET A 42 -6.20 -2.53 22.23
N GLU A 43 -4.96 -2.80 21.78
CA GLU A 43 -3.75 -2.69 22.58
C GLU A 43 -2.96 -1.41 22.24
N ASN A 44 -2.04 -1.00 23.13
CA ASN A 44 -1.17 0.14 22.85
C ASN A 44 -0.15 -0.26 21.76
N PRO A 45 -0.18 0.35 20.56
CA PRO A 45 0.70 -0.05 19.46
C PRO A 45 2.18 0.26 19.71
N LEU A 46 2.49 1.09 20.71
CA LEU A 46 3.86 1.42 21.11
C LEU A 46 4.37 0.52 22.25
N GLU A 47 3.54 -0.39 22.76
CA GLU A 47 3.95 -1.33 23.80
C GLU A 47 5.02 -2.27 23.25
N GLY A 48 6.16 -2.37 23.96
CA GLY A 48 7.30 -3.17 23.53
C GLY A 48 8.22 -2.51 22.50
N MET A 49 8.00 -1.24 22.14
CA MET A 49 8.94 -0.50 21.30
C MET A 49 10.30 -0.37 22.00
N PRO A 50 11.42 -0.79 21.38
CA PRO A 50 12.72 -0.71 22.02
C PRO A 50 13.13 0.75 22.24
N GLU A 51 13.65 1.03 23.44
CA GLU A 51 14.17 2.36 23.75
C GLU A 51 15.44 2.63 22.94
N LEU A 52 15.51 3.84 22.37
CA LEU A 52 16.69 4.27 21.65
C LEU A 52 17.75 4.81 22.62
N PRO A 53 19.01 4.36 22.52
CA PRO A 53 20.08 4.91 23.34
C PRO A 53 20.37 6.36 22.95
N THR A 54 20.52 7.24 23.95
CA THR A 54 20.90 8.65 23.72
C THR A 54 22.27 8.77 23.04
N ASN A 55 23.19 7.88 23.39
CA ASN A 55 24.51 7.78 22.77
C ASN A 55 24.61 6.45 22.03
N PRO A 56 24.30 6.41 20.72
CA PRO A 56 24.28 5.16 19.97
C PRO A 56 25.68 4.55 19.91
N PRO A 57 25.81 3.23 20.15
CA PRO A 57 27.08 2.54 20.03
C PRO A 57 27.59 2.58 18.60
N LYS A 58 28.90 2.34 18.42
CA LYS A 58 29.47 2.22 17.09
C LYS A 58 28.81 1.03 16.37
N TYR A 59 28.44 1.25 15.11
CA TYR A 59 27.69 0.32 14.27
C TYR A 59 28.15 -1.14 14.40
N MET A 60 27.18 -2.04 14.51
CA MET A 60 27.38 -3.49 14.50
C MET A 60 26.32 -4.13 13.60
N LEU A 61 26.73 -5.03 12.71
CA LEU A 61 25.81 -5.82 11.87
C LEU A 61 24.81 -6.64 12.71
N GLY A 62 23.62 -6.84 12.16
CA GLY A 62 22.55 -7.66 12.74
C GLY A 62 22.46 -9.04 12.11
N VAL A 63 21.43 -9.80 12.45
CA VAL A 63 21.11 -11.08 11.80
C VAL A 63 20.45 -10.83 10.45
N CYS A 64 19.51 -9.88 10.39
CA CYS A 64 18.80 -9.51 9.17
C CYS A 64 19.32 -8.18 8.59
N TYR A 65 19.88 -7.30 9.43
CA TYR A 65 20.46 -6.04 8.96
C TYR A 65 21.88 -6.21 8.38
N THR A 66 21.96 -6.27 7.04
CA THR A 66 23.21 -6.54 6.29
C THR A 66 23.93 -5.27 5.83
N GLU A 67 25.19 -5.41 5.37
CA GLU A 67 25.97 -4.29 4.83
C GLU A 67 25.34 -3.68 3.57
N GLU A 68 24.69 -4.50 2.73
CA GLU A 68 24.03 -4.04 1.51
C GLU A 68 22.85 -3.11 1.84
N GLN A 69 22.01 -3.50 2.79
CA GLN A 69 20.89 -2.67 3.26
C GLN A 69 21.40 -1.37 3.89
N LYS A 70 22.48 -1.44 4.69
CA LYS A 70 23.13 -0.23 5.21
C LYS A 70 23.57 0.70 4.08
N LYS A 71 24.17 0.17 3.02
CA LYS A 71 24.62 0.99 1.88
C LYS A 71 23.45 1.67 1.19
N VAL A 72 22.33 0.96 1.01
CA VAL A 72 21.08 1.53 0.47
C VAL A 72 20.57 2.66 1.36
N ILE A 73 20.60 2.47 2.67
CA ILE A 73 20.26 3.54 3.62
C ILE A 73 21.22 4.71 3.46
N ASP A 74 22.53 4.50 3.51
CA ASP A 74 23.53 5.57 3.36
C ASP A 74 23.36 6.36 2.04
N GLU A 75 23.07 5.67 0.93
CA GLU A 75 22.83 6.29 -0.38
C GLU A 75 21.55 7.14 -0.42
N ASN A 76 20.51 6.73 0.32
CA ASN A 76 19.25 7.48 0.42
C ASN A 76 19.36 8.75 1.27
N HIS A 77 20.41 8.91 2.07
CA HIS A 77 20.61 10.05 2.96
C HIS A 77 21.85 10.84 2.52
N PRO A 78 21.71 11.82 1.60
CA PRO A 78 22.84 12.60 1.10
C PRO A 78 23.51 13.41 2.22
N GLU A 79 24.78 13.77 2.00
CA GLU A 79 25.55 14.57 2.96
C GLU A 79 24.80 15.85 3.37
N GLY A 80 24.72 16.08 4.69
CA GLY A 80 24.03 17.22 5.27
C GLY A 80 22.54 17.02 5.56
N PHE A 81 21.93 15.90 5.14
CA PHE A 81 20.55 15.59 5.54
C PHE A 81 20.45 15.11 7.00
N LEU A 82 21.35 14.21 7.40
CA LEU A 82 21.48 13.74 8.79
C LEU A 82 22.85 14.12 9.33
N LEU A 83 22.91 14.46 10.62
CA LEU A 83 24.16 14.59 11.34
C LEU A 83 24.85 13.21 11.48
N PRO A 84 26.18 13.16 11.63
CA PRO A 84 26.89 11.89 11.81
C PRO A 84 26.43 11.09 13.04
N GLU A 85 25.88 11.76 14.06
CA GLU A 85 25.29 11.11 15.24
C GLU A 85 23.90 10.56 14.96
N GLU A 86 23.08 11.27 14.19
CA GLU A 86 21.75 10.82 13.78
C GLU A 86 21.83 9.63 12.83
N GLN A 87 22.81 9.59 11.92
CA GLN A 87 23.06 8.43 11.06
C GLN A 87 23.37 7.17 11.90
N LYS A 88 24.19 7.31 12.94
CA LYS A 88 24.47 6.20 13.87
C LYS A 88 23.21 5.76 14.62
N LEU A 89 22.39 6.71 15.05
CA LEU A 89 21.13 6.42 15.72
C LEU A 89 20.16 5.66 14.81
N LEU A 90 20.05 6.08 13.56
CA LEU A 90 19.21 5.43 12.55
C LEU A 90 19.64 3.99 12.30
N HIS A 91 20.95 3.73 12.14
CA HIS A 91 21.43 2.35 12.04
C HIS A 91 21.18 1.53 13.31
N CYS A 92 21.24 2.16 14.50
CA CYS A 92 20.92 1.48 15.75
C CYS A 92 19.42 1.11 15.82
N LEU A 93 18.53 2.01 15.39
CA LEU A 93 17.08 1.76 15.32
C LEU A 93 16.78 0.60 14.37
N LEU A 94 17.29 0.66 13.14
CA LEU A 94 17.08 -0.38 12.13
C LEU A 94 17.55 -1.75 12.62
N LYS A 95 18.69 -1.78 13.33
CA LYS A 95 19.18 -3.01 13.94
C LYS A 95 18.25 -3.52 15.06
N LEU A 96 17.86 -2.65 15.99
CA LEU A 96 17.00 -3.04 17.12
C LEU A 96 15.65 -3.57 16.66
N GLN A 97 15.17 -3.08 15.53
CA GLN A 97 13.90 -3.46 14.91
C GLN A 97 14.09 -4.35 13.67
N GLU A 98 15.22 -5.07 13.56
CA GLU A 98 15.56 -5.81 12.34
C GLU A 98 14.54 -6.88 11.93
N MET A 99 13.76 -7.39 12.89
CA MET A 99 12.69 -8.38 12.65
C MET A 99 11.34 -7.74 12.29
N ALA A 100 11.21 -6.43 12.45
CA ALA A 100 9.97 -5.69 12.14
C ALA A 100 9.97 -5.15 10.71
N PHE A 101 11.15 -4.92 10.12
CA PHE A 101 11.29 -4.47 8.74
C PHE A 101 11.48 -5.65 7.80
N ALA A 102 10.73 -5.64 6.69
CA ALA A 102 10.91 -6.58 5.60
C ALA A 102 11.73 -5.90 4.49
N TRP A 103 12.88 -6.49 4.15
CA TRP A 103 13.72 -6.08 3.04
C TRP A 103 13.42 -6.86 1.75
N GLU A 104 12.93 -8.08 1.90
CA GLU A 104 12.41 -8.91 0.82
C GLU A 104 10.92 -9.20 1.00
N GLU A 105 10.23 -9.50 -0.11
CA GLU A 105 8.81 -9.89 -0.07
C GLU A 105 8.60 -11.20 0.74
N SER A 106 9.61 -12.05 0.81
CA SER A 106 9.62 -13.28 1.63
C SER A 106 9.59 -12.98 3.14
N GLU A 107 10.06 -11.81 3.57
CA GLU A 107 10.06 -11.34 4.95
C GLU A 107 8.79 -10.55 5.31
N ALA A 108 7.96 -10.24 4.30
CA ALA A 108 6.73 -9.48 4.52
C ALA A 108 5.75 -10.28 5.38
N GLY A 109 5.38 -9.69 6.51
CA GLY A 109 4.36 -10.25 7.39
C GLY A 109 2.94 -10.12 6.80
N ILE A 110 2.02 -10.93 7.32
CA ILE A 110 0.59 -10.78 7.09
C ILE A 110 -0.05 -9.90 8.18
N PHE A 111 -1.16 -9.25 7.85
CA PHE A 111 -1.92 -8.51 8.85
C PHE A 111 -2.49 -9.44 9.91
N ARG A 112 -2.48 -8.96 11.14
CA ARG A 112 -3.12 -9.59 12.29
C ARG A 112 -4.64 -9.62 12.08
N GLU A 113 -5.21 -10.83 12.04
CA GLU A 113 -6.65 -11.04 11.84
C GLU A 113 -7.51 -10.47 12.97
N ASP A 114 -6.95 -10.40 14.18
CA ASP A 114 -7.55 -9.79 15.36
C ASP A 114 -7.70 -8.26 15.24
N PHE A 115 -6.78 -7.60 14.52
CA PHE A 115 -6.86 -6.16 14.25
C PHE A 115 -7.69 -5.85 13.01
N PHE A 116 -7.67 -6.76 12.03
CA PHE A 116 -8.31 -6.63 10.74
C PHE A 116 -9.17 -7.87 10.44
N PRO A 117 -10.35 -7.99 11.09
CA PRO A 117 -11.22 -9.13 10.85
C PRO A 117 -11.71 -9.14 9.40
N GLN A 118 -11.56 -10.28 8.74
CA GLN A 118 -12.01 -10.43 7.36
C GLN A 118 -13.54 -10.51 7.35
N GLU A 119 -14.21 -9.55 6.69
CA GLU A 119 -15.65 -9.64 6.47
C GLU A 119 -15.96 -10.87 5.61
N SER A 120 -16.48 -11.93 6.22
CA SER A 120 -16.92 -13.12 5.49
C SER A 120 -18.14 -12.77 4.65
N LEU A 121 -18.13 -13.08 3.35
CA LEU A 121 -19.24 -12.89 2.41
C LEU A 121 -20.50 -13.73 2.73
N THR A 122 -20.61 -14.28 3.93
CA THR A 122 -21.66 -15.24 4.35
C THR A 122 -23.03 -14.58 4.57
N ASN A 123 -23.09 -13.25 4.74
CA ASN A 123 -24.36 -12.55 5.00
C ASN A 123 -25.21 -12.26 3.75
N LEU A 124 -24.79 -12.68 2.55
CA LEU A 124 -25.55 -12.45 1.31
C LEU A 124 -26.53 -13.59 0.93
N TYR A 125 -26.59 -14.69 1.69
CA TYR A 125 -27.49 -15.83 1.42
C TYR A 125 -28.51 -16.12 2.54
N ARG A 126 -28.69 -15.21 3.50
CA ARG A 126 -29.72 -15.31 4.53
C ARG A 126 -30.66 -14.09 4.47
N SER A 127 -31.54 -14.09 3.46
CA SER A 127 -32.76 -13.28 3.39
C SER A 127 -33.72 -13.92 2.40
#